data_AF-A0A914G3P7-F1
#
_entry.id   AF-A0A914G3P7-F1
#
_cell.length_a   1.000
_cell.length_b   1.000
_cell.length_c   1.000
_cell.angle_alpha   90.00
_cell.angle_beta   90.00
_cell.angle_gamma   90.00
#
_symmetry.space_group_name_H-M   'P 1'
#
loop_
_entity.id
_entity.type
_entity.pdbx_description
1 polymer ?
#
loop_
_entity_poly.entity_id
_entity_poly.type
_entity_poly.pdbx_seq_one_letter_code
_entity_poly.pdbx_strand_id
1 'polypeptide(L)'
;MCVEMTTGKLPWRNLQGIEEIGVFKRDCRNEKSIKQLFGGCPRQYIDIMRVSDSTRFFDQPDFTKIYKLMKEALASTKSQEFPYDWEPEAIKKAEEKAKAKKADGKKDGSSNSDDMKTEDAEKKKKKEEKQTKTKPV
;
A
#
# COMPACT_ATOMS: atom_id res chain seq x y z
N MET A 1 2.00 -14.18 -11.63
CA MET A 1 0.59 -14.31 -11.23
C MET A 1 -0.15 -12.98 -11.35
N CYS A 2 0.22 -11.92 -10.61
CA CYS A 2 -0.54 -10.64 -10.62
C CYS A 2 -0.79 -10.07 -12.02
N VAL A 3 0.23 -10.08 -12.89
CA VAL A 3 0.09 -9.65 -14.30
C VAL A 3 -1.02 -10.43 -15.02
N GLU A 4 -1.05 -11.76 -14.86
CA GLU A 4 -2.07 -12.61 -15.50
C GLU A 4 -3.47 -12.35 -14.94
N MET A 5 -3.59 -12.06 -13.65
CA MET A 5 -4.89 -11.67 -13.07
C MET A 5 -5.39 -10.35 -13.64
N THR A 6 -4.49 -9.38 -13.90
CA THR A 6 -4.87 -8.08 -14.47
C THR A 6 -5.17 -8.14 -15.97
N THR A 7 -4.40 -8.91 -16.75
CA THR A 7 -4.49 -8.91 -18.22
C THR A 7 -5.18 -10.15 -18.80
N GLY A 8 -5.45 -11.15 -17.97
CA GLY A 8 -6.06 -12.44 -18.33
C GLY A 8 -5.10 -13.46 -18.96
N LYS A 9 -3.86 -13.09 -19.28
CA LYS A 9 -2.88 -14.02 -19.88
C LYS A 9 -1.43 -13.57 -19.68
N LEU A 10 -0.52 -14.54 -19.68
CA LEU A 10 0.92 -14.28 -19.84
C LEU A 10 1.33 -14.36 -21.32
N PRO A 11 2.35 -13.58 -21.75
CA PRO A 11 2.83 -13.60 -23.14
C PRO A 11 3.28 -14.98 -23.63
N TRP A 12 3.83 -15.81 -22.75
CA TRP A 12 4.31 -17.15 -23.05
C TRP A 12 3.27 -18.26 -22.77
N ARG A 13 1.98 -17.94 -22.60
CA ARG A 13 0.94 -18.92 -22.24
C ARG A 13 0.80 -20.08 -23.24
N ASN A 14 1.07 -19.82 -24.51
CA ASN A 14 0.92 -20.80 -25.60
C ASN A 14 2.26 -21.41 -26.06
N LEU A 15 3.37 -21.05 -25.42
CA LEU A 15 4.68 -21.64 -25.73
C LEU A 15 4.82 -22.97 -25.00
N GLN A 16 5.35 -23.99 -25.68
CA GLN A 16 5.59 -25.32 -25.08
C GLN A 16 7.08 -25.59 -24.82
N GLY A 17 7.99 -24.92 -25.54
CA GLY A 17 9.43 -25.06 -25.37
C GLY A 17 9.92 -24.32 -24.12
N ILE A 18 10.53 -25.06 -23.18
CA ILE A 18 11.07 -24.46 -21.94
C ILE A 18 12.15 -23.40 -22.21
N GLU A 19 12.95 -23.62 -23.25
CA GLU A 19 14.03 -22.72 -23.65
C GLU A 19 13.48 -21.41 -24.24
N GLU A 20 12.50 -21.50 -25.15
CA GLU A 20 11.81 -20.33 -25.70
C GLU A 20 11.12 -19.51 -24.61
N ILE A 21 10.45 -20.17 -23.66
CA ILE A 21 9.84 -19.50 -22.49
C ILE A 21 10.92 -18.78 -21.68
N GLY A 22 12.08 -19.41 -21.50
CA GLY A 22 13.22 -18.82 -20.79
C GLY A 22 13.77 -17.57 -21.46
N VAL A 23 13.97 -17.63 -22.78
CA VAL A 23 14.41 -16.48 -23.60
C VAL A 23 13.38 -15.36 -23.50
N PHE A 24 12.09 -15.66 -23.71
CA PHE A 24 11.03 -14.66 -23.68
C PHE A 24 10.93 -13.97 -22.30
N LYS A 25 11.04 -14.73 -21.21
CA LYS A 25 11.04 -14.18 -19.85
C LYS A 25 12.20 -13.21 -19.62
N ARG A 26 13.39 -13.50 -20.15
CA ARG A 26 14.56 -12.60 -20.08
C ARG A 26 14.33 -11.35 -20.92
N ASP A 27 13.81 -11.49 -22.13
CA ASP A 27 13.55 -10.37 -23.03
C ASP A 27 12.54 -9.38 -22.45
N CYS A 28 11.52 -9.86 -21.76
CA CYS A 28 10.56 -9.00 -21.05
C CYS A 28 11.19 -8.07 -19.99
N ARG A 29 12.47 -8.26 -19.64
CA ARG A 29 13.19 -7.37 -18.70
C ARG A 29 13.91 -6.22 -19.40
N ASN A 30 14.02 -6.28 -20.72
CA ASN A 30 14.53 -5.19 -21.53
C ASN A 30 13.47 -4.09 -21.67
N GLU A 31 13.86 -2.81 -21.59
CA GLU A 31 12.93 -1.67 -21.64
C GLU A 31 12.07 -1.62 -22.91
N LYS A 32 12.60 -2.14 -24.03
CA LYS A 32 11.88 -2.21 -25.31
C LYS A 32 10.73 -3.21 -25.27
N SER A 33 10.90 -4.33 -24.56
CA SER A 33 9.95 -5.45 -24.54
C SER A 33 9.14 -5.52 -23.24
N ILE A 34 9.43 -4.69 -22.24
CA ILE A 34 8.71 -4.66 -20.96
C ILE A 34 7.21 -4.45 -21.12
N LYS A 35 6.81 -3.70 -22.16
CA LYS A 35 5.40 -3.45 -22.51
C LYS A 35 4.67 -4.73 -22.95
N GLN A 36 5.38 -5.75 -23.44
CA GLN A 36 4.76 -7.03 -23.79
C GLN A 36 4.23 -7.75 -22.55
N LEU A 37 4.86 -7.56 -21.39
CA LEU A 37 4.44 -8.17 -20.14
C LEU A 37 3.54 -7.27 -19.30
N PHE A 38 3.83 -5.96 -19.21
CA PHE A 38 3.10 -5.02 -18.34
C PHE A 38 2.17 -4.07 -19.09
N GLY A 39 1.89 -4.33 -20.38
CA GLY A 39 0.90 -3.58 -21.14
C GLY A 39 -0.48 -3.68 -20.48
N GLY A 40 -1.03 -2.55 -20.05
CA GLY A 40 -2.30 -2.50 -19.32
C GLY A 40 -2.20 -2.73 -17.81
N CYS A 41 -1.01 -2.98 -17.26
CA CYS A 41 -0.79 -3.07 -15.82
C CYS A 41 -0.44 -1.70 -15.21
N PRO A 42 -0.66 -1.52 -13.89
CA PRO A 42 -0.16 -0.36 -13.16
C PRO A 42 1.37 -0.24 -13.27
N ARG A 43 1.89 0.99 -13.35
CA ARG A 43 3.33 1.22 -13.53
C ARG A 43 4.17 0.70 -12.35
N GLN A 44 3.59 0.69 -11.15
CA GLN A 44 4.20 0.15 -9.94
C GLN A 44 4.57 -1.33 -10.07
N TYR A 45 3.93 -2.10 -10.95
CA TYR A 45 4.30 -3.49 -11.19
C TYR A 45 5.73 -3.61 -11.77
N ILE A 46 6.14 -2.65 -12.60
CA ILE A 46 7.51 -2.57 -13.11
C ILE A 46 8.50 -2.28 -11.97
N ASP A 47 8.12 -1.42 -11.04
CA ASP A 47 8.98 -1.08 -9.90
C ASP A 47 9.11 -2.26 -8.93
N ILE A 48 8.02 -3.01 -8.68
CA ILE A 48 8.05 -4.26 -7.90
C ILE A 48 8.97 -5.28 -8.55
N MET A 49 8.88 -5.42 -9.88
CA MET A 49 9.77 -6.29 -10.63
C MET A 49 11.25 -5.92 -10.42
N ARG A 50 11.58 -4.62 -10.50
CA ARG A 50 12.95 -4.13 -10.25
C ARG A 50 13.43 -4.43 -8.84
N VAL A 51 12.54 -4.36 -7.84
CA VAL A 51 12.85 -4.78 -6.46
C VAL A 51 13.20 -6.27 -6.42
N SER A 52 12.40 -7.12 -7.07
CA SER A 52 12.69 -8.55 -7.17
C SER A 52 14.03 -8.82 -7.86
N ASP A 53 14.31 -8.15 -8.98
CA ASP A 53 15.54 -8.34 -9.76
C ASP A 53 16.80 -7.86 -9.01
N SER A 54 16.65 -6.93 -8.06
CA SER A 54 17.76 -6.43 -7.25
C SER A 54 18.17 -7.34 -6.08
N THR A 55 17.34 -8.33 -5.75
CA THR A 55 17.53 -9.20 -4.57
C THR A 55 18.41 -10.40 -4.95
N ARG A 56 19.41 -10.75 -4.12
CA ARG A 56 20.22 -11.96 -4.30
C ARG A 56 19.66 -13.15 -3.53
N PHE A 57 20.22 -14.33 -3.77
CA PHE A 57 19.74 -15.59 -3.18
C PHE A 57 19.67 -15.59 -1.64
N PHE A 58 20.60 -14.93 -0.96
CA PHE A 58 20.65 -14.86 0.51
C PHE A 58 20.04 -13.58 1.08
N ASP A 59 19.59 -12.66 0.22
CA ASP A 59 19.06 -11.38 0.67
C ASP A 59 17.58 -11.53 1.06
N GLN A 60 17.17 -10.81 2.11
CA GLN A 60 15.76 -10.70 2.45
C GLN A 60 15.09 -9.68 1.51
N PRO A 61 13.99 -10.04 0.82
CA PRO A 61 13.26 -9.08 0.00
C PRO A 61 12.65 -7.96 0.86
N ASP A 62 12.67 -6.73 0.35
CA ASP A 62 12.01 -5.58 0.99
C ASP A 62 10.48 -5.64 0.76
N PHE A 63 9.81 -6.44 1.59
CA PHE A 63 8.35 -6.58 1.53
C PHE A 63 7.63 -5.27 1.83
N THR A 64 8.17 -4.42 2.71
CA THR A 64 7.59 -3.12 3.07
C THR A 64 7.45 -2.24 1.83
N LYS A 65 8.50 -2.18 0.99
CA LYS A 65 8.47 -1.46 -0.28
C LYS A 65 7.48 -2.06 -1.27
N ILE A 66 7.41 -3.39 -1.38
CA ILE A 66 6.46 -4.07 -2.27
C ILE A 66 5.02 -3.73 -1.87
N TYR A 67 4.68 -3.79 -0.58
CA TYR A 67 3.33 -3.42 -0.09
C TYR A 67 2.99 -1.97 -0.37
N LYS A 68 3.94 -1.04 -0.20
CA LYS A 68 3.74 0.37 -0.51
C LYS A 68 3.43 0.57 -2.01
N LEU A 69 4.21 -0.06 -2.89
CA LEU A 69 3.98 -0.02 -4.33
C LEU A 69 2.61 -0.60 -4.74
N MET A 70 2.16 -1.67 -4.09
CA MET A 70 0.83 -2.24 -4.33
C MET A 70 -0.30 -1.29 -3.91
N LYS A 71 -0.17 -0.59 -2.77
CA LYS A 71 -1.14 0.43 -2.34
C LYS A 71 -1.17 1.63 -3.28
N GLU A 72 0.00 2.07 -3.75
CA GLU A 72 0.11 3.11 -4.78
C GLU A 72 -0.53 2.68 -6.10
N ALA A 73 -0.40 1.41 -6.49
CA ALA A 73 -1.06 0.86 -7.67
C ALA A 73 -2.60 0.99 -7.56
N LEU A 74 -3.19 0.56 -6.44
CA LEU A 74 -4.62 0.70 -6.16
C LEU A 74 -5.09 2.15 -6.24
N ALA A 75 -4.34 3.07 -5.64
CA ALA A 75 -4.66 4.49 -5.69
C ALA A 75 -4.58 5.05 -7.13
N SER A 76 -3.57 4.65 -7.90
CA SER A 76 -3.35 5.12 -9.27
C SER A 76 -4.43 4.63 -10.24
N THR A 77 -4.94 3.41 -10.06
CA THR A 77 -6.02 2.84 -10.85
C THR A 77 -7.40 3.19 -10.31
N LYS A 78 -7.48 3.86 -9.15
CA LYS A 78 -8.71 4.14 -8.40
C LYS A 78 -9.50 2.86 -8.07
N SER A 79 -8.80 1.73 -7.96
CA SER A 79 -9.39 0.45 -7.62
C SER A 79 -9.76 0.39 -6.15
N GLN A 80 -10.82 -0.33 -5.83
CA GLN A 80 -11.23 -0.62 -4.46
C GLN A 80 -10.71 -2.01 -4.06
N GLU A 81 -10.31 -2.16 -2.80
CA GLU A 81 -9.86 -3.47 -2.28
C GLU A 81 -11.05 -4.42 -2.07
N PHE A 82 -12.16 -3.87 -1.60
CA PHE A 82 -13.41 -4.58 -1.36
C PHE A 82 -14.56 -3.88 -2.08
N PRO A 83 -15.55 -4.64 -2.55
CA PRO A 83 -15.70 -6.10 -2.45
C PRO A 83 -14.87 -6.88 -3.49
N TYR A 84 -14.55 -8.15 -3.23
CA TYR A 84 -13.84 -9.00 -4.20
C TYR A 84 -14.76 -9.54 -5.31
N ASP A 85 -14.16 -10.00 -6.41
CA ASP A 85 -14.91 -10.45 -7.60
C ASP A 85 -15.85 -11.63 -7.31
N TRP A 86 -15.45 -12.54 -6.42
CA TRP A 86 -16.24 -13.71 -6.02
C TRP A 86 -17.28 -13.40 -4.93
N GLU A 87 -17.30 -12.19 -4.36
CA GLU A 87 -18.23 -11.84 -3.30
C GLU A 87 -19.63 -11.52 -3.86
N PRO A 88 -20.70 -11.91 -3.15
CA PRO A 88 -22.07 -11.63 -3.57
C PRO A 88 -22.34 -10.13 -3.71
N GLU A 89 -23.07 -9.75 -4.77
CA GLU A 89 -23.54 -8.38 -5.06
C GLU A 89 -24.24 -7.69 -3.87
N ALA A 90 -24.85 -8.46 -2.97
CA ALA A 90 -25.48 -7.95 -1.76
C ALA A 90 -24.48 -7.31 -0.78
N ILE A 91 -23.29 -7.90 -0.63
CA ILE A 91 -22.20 -7.36 0.19
C ILE A 91 -21.65 -6.10 -0.50
N LYS A 92 -21.50 -6.15 -1.84
CA LYS A 92 -21.07 -4.99 -2.66
C LYS A 92 -21.93 -3.75 -2.41
N LYS A 93 -23.26 -3.91 -2.49
CA LYS A 93 -24.23 -2.83 -2.23
C LYS A 93 -24.23 -2.35 -0.77
N ALA A 94 -23.97 -3.23 0.19
CA ALA A 94 -23.91 -2.84 1.61
C ALA A 94 -22.67 -1.98 1.90
N GLU A 95 -21.52 -2.32 1.32
CA GLU A 95 -20.27 -1.58 1.50
C GLU A 95 -20.27 -0.22 0.79
N GLU A 96 -20.80 -0.13 -0.43
CA GLU A 96 -20.97 1.14 -1.13
C GLU A 96 -21.82 2.13 -0.33
N LYS A 97 -22.92 1.64 0.27
CA LYS A 97 -23.77 2.43 1.17
C LYS A 97 -23.01 2.88 2.43
N ALA A 98 -22.14 2.04 2.98
CA ALA A 98 -21.31 2.39 4.14
C ALA A 98 -20.24 3.46 3.79
N LYS A 99 -19.63 3.38 2.59
CA LYS A 99 -18.68 4.39 2.09
C LYS A 99 -19.36 5.73 1.81
N ALA A 100 -20.57 5.73 1.22
CA ALA A 100 -21.36 6.94 0.96
C ALA A 100 -21.74 7.67 2.26
N LYS A 101 -22.17 6.95 3.30
CA LYS A 101 -22.50 7.53 4.62
C LYS A 101 -21.30 8.18 5.32
N LYS A 102 -20.08 7.66 5.12
CA LYS A 102 -18.86 8.26 5.68
C LYS A 102 -18.40 9.53 4.94
N ALA A 103 -18.77 9.68 3.66
CA ALA A 103 -18.48 10.89 2.89
C ALA A 103 -19.42 12.04 3.24
N ASP A 104 -20.69 11.75 3.52
CA ASP A 104 -21.71 12.75 3.89
C ASP A 104 -21.51 13.32 5.31
N GLY A 105 -20.94 12.52 6.23
CA GLY A 105 -20.62 12.95 7.60
C GLY A 105 -19.38 13.85 7.76
N LYS A 106 -18.71 14.23 6.67
CA LYS A 106 -17.52 15.12 6.69
C LYS A 106 -17.84 16.53 6.19
N LYS A 107 -19.03 17.04 6.51
CA LYS A 107 -19.43 18.41 6.18
C LYS A 107 -20.23 19.07 7.30
N ASP A 108 -19.72 19.03 8.53
CA ASP A 108 -20.06 20.02 9.55
C ASP A 108 -18.90 20.16 10.54
N GLY A 109 -18.39 21.39 10.72
CA GLY A 109 -17.47 21.74 11.79
C GLY A 109 -16.10 22.31 11.40
N SER A 110 -16.05 23.36 10.56
CA SER A 110 -15.01 24.39 10.70
C SER A 110 -15.71 25.71 11.00
N SER A 111 -15.70 26.08 12.28
CA SER A 111 -15.87 27.46 12.74
C SER A 111 -14.99 27.63 13.98
N ASN A 112 -13.90 28.36 13.81
CA ASN A 112 -13.03 28.86 14.86
C ASN A 112 -13.81 29.84 15.76
N SER A 113 -13.60 29.75 17.07
CA SER A 113 -13.51 30.92 17.95
C SER A 113 -12.73 30.55 19.19
N ASP A 114 -11.57 31.16 19.30
CA ASP A 114 -10.76 31.35 20.50
C ASP A 114 -11.62 31.72 21.73
N ASP A 115 -11.38 31.08 22.88
CA ASP A 115 -10.90 31.77 24.08
C ASP A 115 -10.61 30.78 25.23
N MET A 116 -9.74 31.22 26.14
CA MET A 116 -9.55 30.74 27.51
C MET A 116 -8.45 29.68 27.83
N LYS A 117 -7.22 30.23 27.88
CA LYS A 117 -6.41 30.32 29.11
C LYS A 117 -5.73 29.04 29.65
N THR A 118 -4.44 28.95 29.31
CA THR A 118 -3.30 28.64 30.18
C THR A 118 -3.62 28.04 31.56
N GLU A 119 -3.34 26.74 31.76
CA GLU A 119 -3.07 26.14 33.08
C GLU A 119 -2.62 24.67 32.94
N ASP A 120 -1.45 24.39 32.37
CA ASP A 120 -0.81 23.05 32.53
C ASP A 120 0.73 23.10 32.53
N ALA A 121 1.33 24.20 33.00
CA ALA A 121 2.79 24.30 33.20
C ALA A 121 3.23 24.08 34.66
N GLU A 122 2.30 23.84 35.60
CA GLU A 122 2.62 23.75 37.03
C GLU A 122 2.66 22.32 37.60
N LYS A 123 2.49 21.28 36.77
CA LYS A 123 2.51 19.88 37.23
C LYS A 123 3.87 19.17 37.08
N LYS A 124 4.87 19.82 36.47
CA LYS A 124 6.21 19.25 36.27
C LYS A 124 7.27 19.69 37.30
N LYS A 125 7.00 20.68 38.16
CA LYS A 125 7.97 21.15 39.17
C LYS A 125 7.83 20.50 40.55
N LYS A 126 6.77 19.73 40.80
CA LYS A 126 6.49 19.13 42.13
C LYS A 126 6.96 17.68 42.31
N LYS A 127 7.64 17.09 41.31
CA LYS A 127 8.10 15.69 41.34
C LYS A 127 9.61 15.52 41.60
N GLU A 128 10.42 16.57 41.48
CA GLU A 128 11.88 16.50 41.74
C GLU A 128 12.32 17.00 43.12
N GLU A 129 11.47 17.71 43.88
CA GLU A 129 11.87 18.24 45.21
C GLU A 129 11.60 17.30 46.39
N LYS A 130 11.07 16.08 46.14
CA LYS A 130 10.76 15.09 47.19
C LYS A 130 11.78 13.95 47.33
N GLN A 131 12.91 13.98 46.62
CA GLN A 131 13.92 12.92 46.68
C GLN A 131 15.26 13.29 47.33
N THR A 132 15.44 14.54 47.80
CA THR A 132 16.71 15.01 48.38
C THR A 132 16.67 15.43 49.85
N LYS A 133 15.60 15.17 50.61
CA LYS A 133 15.53 15.54 52.05
C LYS A 133 14.96 14.47 52.98
N THR A 134 15.56 13.27 52.97
CA THR A 134 15.47 12.34 54.11
C THR A 134 16.76 11.53 54.24
N LYS A 135 17.78 12.11 54.88
CA LYS A 135 18.77 11.45 55.75
C LYS A 135 19.47 12.53 56.61
N PRO A 136 19.20 12.62 57.92
CA PRO A 136 20.08 13.30 58.86
C PRO A 136 20.96 12.30 59.62
N VAL A 137 22.22 12.73 59.83
CA VAL A 137 23.19 12.45 60.90
C VAL A 137 23.23 11.04 61.50
#